data_AF-A0A7U7YJH4-F1
#
_entry.id   AF-A0A7U7YJH4-F1
#
_cell.length_a   1.000
_cell.length_b   1.000
_cell.length_c   1.000
_cell.angle_alpha   90.00
_cell.angle_beta   90.00
_cell.angle_gamma   90.00
#
_symmetry.space_group_name_H-M   'P 1'
#
loop_
_entity.id
_entity.type
_entity.pdbx_description
1 polymer ?
#
loop_
_entity_poly.entity_id
_entity_poly.type
_entity_poly.pdbx_seq_one_letter_code
_entity_poly.pdbx_strand_id
1 'polypeptide(L)'
;MEVYYKRMIEGTAIPAIIHNMEYYLISMPVFEDGSMDCWERINLKGLQNKLASNRLVTSIPEGKSINIHGLGTYTIHGARWQHTPKTYYKFVYENVRNMNHKMINLFNETSEQKQKWENHNVAWSTNANPYKVAGEVGYDVIDGSSTQVLYHSENEMILTALVIYEDGTFFLEETKSTHSLDEIEKMFSSGVLASKVSGIFTMVIPNLATLTVLADYQTSSYSKFKEIKDLAAKITKTKTSLEICRESYYHYLTHPSEITRESLRKAYEAVPKHQRIYLGDMDSKDTDYIRIIYNPNDKREV
;
A
#
# COMPACT_ATOMS: atom_id res chain seq x y z
N MET A 1 -21.50 -27.29 19.26
CA MET A 1 -20.46 -27.31 18.22
C MET A 1 -20.59 -26.03 17.44
N GLU A 2 -19.59 -25.16 17.51
CA GLU A 2 -19.56 -23.92 16.74
C GLU A 2 -18.81 -24.17 15.44
N VAL A 3 -19.36 -23.71 14.32
CA VAL A 3 -18.78 -23.87 12.98
C VAL A 3 -18.85 -22.53 12.25
N TYR A 4 -17.91 -22.30 11.33
CA TYR A 4 -17.89 -21.10 10.48
C TYR A 4 -17.53 -21.50 9.05
N TYR A 5 -17.90 -20.65 8.09
CA TYR A 5 -17.42 -20.72 6.72
C TYR A 5 -16.82 -19.37 6.32
N LYS A 6 -15.89 -19.36 5.37
CA LYS A 6 -15.35 -18.14 4.76
C LYS A 6 -15.98 -17.96 3.38
N ARG A 7 -16.29 -16.72 3.02
CA ARG A 7 -16.80 -16.36 1.70
C ARG A 7 -15.85 -15.35 1.06
N MET A 8 -15.46 -15.60 -0.18
CA MET A 8 -14.82 -14.61 -1.04
C MET A 8 -15.89 -13.72 -1.67
N ILE A 9 -15.64 -12.41 -1.71
CA ILE A 9 -16.51 -11.42 -2.32
C ILE A 9 -15.65 -10.64 -3.29
N GLU A 10 -16.03 -10.64 -4.57
CA GLU A 10 -15.29 -9.91 -5.58
C GLU A 10 -15.44 -8.41 -5.39
N GLY A 11 -14.44 -7.66 -5.81
CA GLY A 11 -14.40 -6.23 -5.62
C GLY A 11 -13.42 -5.53 -6.55
N THR A 12 -13.42 -4.22 -6.45
CA THR A 12 -12.49 -3.32 -7.11
C THR A 12 -11.92 -2.35 -6.08
N ALA A 13 -10.91 -1.57 -6.47
CA ALA A 13 -10.36 -0.51 -5.63
C ALA A 13 -10.51 0.83 -6.35
N ILE A 14 -11.02 1.83 -5.63
CA ILE A 14 -11.22 3.18 -6.16
C ILE A 14 -10.56 4.21 -5.25
N PRO A 15 -10.05 5.32 -5.79
CA PRO A 15 -9.41 6.33 -4.97
C PRO A 15 -10.43 7.05 -4.08
N ALA A 16 -10.09 7.21 -2.80
CA ALA A 16 -10.87 7.97 -1.83
C ALA A 16 -9.95 8.80 -0.93
N ILE A 17 -10.46 9.90 -0.38
CA ILE A 17 -9.72 10.74 0.56
C ILE A 17 -10.40 10.66 1.92
N ILE A 18 -9.70 10.09 2.90
CA ILE A 18 -10.11 10.13 4.30
C ILE A 18 -9.58 11.41 4.92
N HIS A 19 -10.46 12.12 5.63
CA HIS A 19 -10.11 13.31 6.39
C HIS A 19 -10.20 13.01 7.88
N ASN A 20 -9.03 13.00 8.52
CA ASN A 20 -8.86 12.75 9.95
C ASN A 20 -7.71 13.61 10.48
N MET A 21 -8.02 14.89 10.75
CA MET A 21 -7.05 16.00 10.96
C MET A 21 -6.23 16.34 9.70
N GLU A 22 -5.64 15.33 9.05
CA GLU A 22 -5.01 15.44 7.74
C GLU A 22 -5.79 14.67 6.67
N TYR A 23 -5.36 14.80 5.42
CA TYR A 23 -5.98 14.14 4.28
C TYR A 23 -5.14 12.96 3.84
N TYR A 24 -5.76 11.79 3.73
CA TYR A 24 -5.10 10.54 3.36
C TYR A 24 -5.75 9.96 2.12
N LEU A 25 -4.97 9.80 1.07
CA LEU A 25 -5.39 9.06 -0.12
C LEU A 25 -5.34 7.57 0.20
N ILE A 26 -6.47 6.89 0.00
CA ILE A 26 -6.57 5.45 0.09
C ILE A 26 -7.04 4.88 -1.24
N SER A 27 -6.58 3.67 -1.55
CA SER A 27 -7.22 2.82 -2.55
C SER A 27 -8.34 2.08 -1.84
N MET A 28 -9.54 2.66 -1.85
CA MET A 28 -10.71 2.16 -1.11
C MET A 28 -11.25 0.90 -1.78
N PRO A 29 -11.22 -0.26 -1.11
CA PRO A 29 -11.88 -1.46 -1.59
C PRO A 29 -13.39 -1.27 -1.65
N VAL A 30 -14.00 -1.75 -2.73
CA VAL A 30 -15.44 -1.73 -2.98
C VAL A 30 -15.83 -3.12 -3.48
N PHE A 31 -16.79 -3.75 -2.83
CA PHE A 31 -17.17 -5.13 -3.12
C PHE A 31 -18.53 -5.23 -3.81
N GLU A 32 -18.80 -6.35 -4.47
CA GLU A 32 -20.07 -6.64 -5.17
C GLU A 32 -21.30 -6.62 -4.25
N ASP A 33 -21.11 -6.89 -2.95
CA ASP A 33 -22.14 -6.77 -1.92
C ASP A 33 -22.37 -5.31 -1.49
N GLY A 34 -21.68 -4.35 -2.09
CA GLY A 34 -21.77 -2.94 -1.73
C GLY A 34 -21.14 -2.59 -0.39
N SER A 35 -20.40 -3.53 0.22
CA SER A 35 -19.51 -3.21 1.34
C SER A 35 -18.22 -2.55 0.84
N MET A 36 -17.60 -1.76 1.71
CA MET A 36 -16.44 -0.94 1.42
C MET A 36 -15.57 -0.79 2.66
N ASP A 37 -14.31 -0.41 2.50
CA ASP A 37 -13.42 -0.14 3.63
C ASP A 37 -12.81 1.25 3.57
N CYS A 38 -13.20 2.06 4.55
CA CYS A 38 -12.76 3.44 4.76
C CYS A 38 -12.13 3.60 6.15
N TRP A 39 -11.16 2.74 6.48
CA TRP A 39 -10.61 2.48 7.83
C TRP A 39 -11.61 1.84 8.79
N GLU A 40 -12.72 1.36 8.23
CA GLU A 40 -13.76 0.60 8.87
C GLU A 40 -14.67 0.08 7.75
N ARG A 41 -15.25 -1.10 7.95
CA ARG A 41 -16.22 -1.64 7.01
C ARG A 41 -17.49 -0.81 7.03
N ILE A 42 -17.92 -0.35 5.85
CA ILE A 42 -19.16 0.42 5.67
C ILE A 42 -19.98 -0.16 4.51
N ASN A 43 -21.22 0.31 4.37
CA ASN A 43 -22.06 0.09 3.20
C ASN A 43 -22.39 1.43 2.51
N LEU A 44 -23.22 1.40 1.46
CA LEU A 44 -23.65 2.59 0.72
C LEU A 44 -24.24 3.70 1.62
N LYS A 45 -25.03 3.34 2.63
CA LYS A 45 -25.55 4.33 3.61
C LYS A 45 -24.44 4.91 4.48
N GLY A 46 -23.50 4.06 4.92
CA GLY A 46 -22.30 4.50 5.64
C GLY A 46 -21.44 5.47 4.82
N LEU A 47 -21.32 5.24 3.51
CA LEU A 47 -20.63 6.16 2.59
C LEU A 47 -21.32 7.53 2.54
N GLN A 48 -22.65 7.57 2.42
CA GLN A 48 -23.40 8.83 2.48
C GLN A 48 -23.13 9.59 3.77
N ASN A 49 -23.12 8.88 4.90
CA ASN A 49 -22.85 9.48 6.21
C ASN A 49 -21.42 10.03 6.32
N LYS A 50 -20.41 9.30 5.83
CA LYS A 50 -19.01 9.76 5.83
C LYS A 50 -18.79 10.98 4.94
N LEU A 51 -19.44 11.01 3.78
CA LEU A 51 -19.44 12.17 2.88
C LEU A 51 -20.12 13.38 3.53
N ALA A 52 -21.29 13.20 4.16
CA ALA A 52 -22.02 14.27 4.82
C ALA A 52 -21.29 14.84 6.06
N SER A 53 -20.51 14.00 6.75
CA SER A 53 -19.71 14.39 7.92
C SER A 53 -18.29 14.86 7.59
N ASN A 54 -17.93 14.98 6.31
CA ASN A 54 -16.58 15.33 5.85
C ASN A 54 -15.46 14.43 6.41
N ARG A 55 -15.78 13.18 6.79
CA ARG A 55 -14.79 12.15 7.13
C ARG A 55 -14.22 11.46 5.89
N LEU A 56 -15.01 11.44 4.81
CA LEU A 56 -14.55 11.17 3.45
C LEU A 56 -14.85 12.41 2.62
N VAL A 57 -13.84 12.92 1.92
CA VAL A 57 -13.94 14.17 1.15
C VAL A 57 -13.66 13.91 -0.33
N THR A 58 -14.15 14.82 -1.17
CA THR A 58 -13.98 14.76 -2.64
C THR A 58 -13.07 15.85 -3.16
N SER A 59 -12.63 16.75 -2.27
CA SER A 59 -11.67 17.80 -2.54
C SER A 59 -10.89 18.15 -1.29
N ILE A 60 -9.70 18.69 -1.50
CA ILE A 60 -8.81 19.22 -0.46
C ILE A 60 -8.57 20.70 -0.80
N PRO A 61 -8.65 21.61 0.18
CA PRO A 61 -8.35 23.03 -0.05
C PRO A 61 -6.90 23.25 -0.50
N GLU A 62 -6.67 24.26 -1.34
CA GLU A 62 -5.32 24.69 -1.69
C GLU A 62 -4.51 25.10 -0.45
N GLY A 63 -3.21 24.83 -0.46
CA GLY A 63 -2.31 25.03 0.66
C GLY A 63 -2.38 23.94 1.75
N LYS A 64 -3.25 22.93 1.60
CA LYS A 64 -3.24 21.73 2.44
C LYS A 64 -2.50 20.58 1.76
N SER A 65 -2.04 19.64 2.58
CA SER A 65 -1.28 18.48 2.09
C SER A 65 -2.15 17.23 1.99
N ILE A 66 -1.86 16.41 0.97
CA ILE A 66 -2.38 15.05 0.83
C ILE A 66 -1.28 14.04 1.15
N ASN A 67 -1.61 13.08 2.02
CA ASN A 67 -0.74 11.98 2.38
C ASN A 67 -1.04 10.76 1.49
N ILE A 68 -0.03 10.25 0.81
CA ILE A 68 -0.12 9.04 -0.01
C ILE A 68 0.79 7.99 0.62
N HIS A 69 0.18 6.95 1.18
CA HIS A 69 0.88 5.91 1.93
C HIS A 69 1.99 5.26 1.08
N GLY A 70 3.20 5.21 1.64
CA GLY A 70 4.37 4.63 0.98
C GLY A 70 4.94 5.48 -0.16
N LEU A 71 4.48 6.72 -0.36
CA LEU A 71 5.07 7.66 -1.31
C LEU A 71 5.50 8.97 -0.66
N GLY A 72 4.60 9.65 0.05
CA GLY A 72 4.94 10.93 0.66
C GLY A 72 3.76 11.82 1.01
N THR A 73 4.08 13.06 1.36
CA THR A 73 3.16 14.13 1.72
C THR A 73 3.35 15.27 0.74
N TYR A 74 2.24 15.75 0.18
CA TYR A 74 2.23 16.67 -0.96
C TYR A 74 1.34 17.88 -0.69
N THR A 75 1.92 19.07 -0.59
CA THR A 75 1.16 20.33 -0.53
C THR A 75 0.52 20.61 -1.88
N ILE A 76 -0.78 20.91 -1.87
CA ILE A 76 -1.57 21.22 -3.08
C ILE A 76 -1.50 22.71 -3.39
N HIS A 77 -1.00 23.06 -4.57
CA HIS A 77 -0.95 24.43 -5.10
C HIS A 77 -2.06 24.73 -6.11
N GLY A 78 -2.66 23.70 -6.68
CA GLY A 78 -3.81 23.82 -7.58
C GLY A 78 -4.44 22.45 -7.78
N ALA A 79 -5.76 22.42 -7.97
CA ALA A 79 -6.48 21.16 -8.11
C ALA A 79 -7.68 21.25 -9.05
N ARG A 80 -7.84 20.22 -9.87
CA ARG A 80 -9.05 19.94 -10.64
C ARG A 80 -9.65 18.62 -10.15
N TRP A 81 -10.62 18.74 -9.25
CA TRP A 81 -11.37 17.60 -8.69
C TRP A 81 -12.44 17.14 -9.68
N GLN A 82 -12.59 15.83 -9.86
CA GLN A 82 -13.58 15.26 -10.79
C GLN A 82 -14.96 15.09 -10.17
N HIS A 83 -15.06 15.15 -8.83
CA HIS A 83 -16.28 14.82 -8.11
C HIS A 83 -16.69 15.87 -7.07
N THR A 84 -18.00 15.99 -6.90
CA THR A 84 -18.67 16.50 -5.69
C THR A 84 -19.06 15.33 -4.80
N PRO A 85 -19.47 15.53 -3.53
CA PRO A 85 -19.98 14.44 -2.70
C PRO A 85 -21.12 13.63 -3.36
N LYS A 86 -22.03 14.31 -4.07
CA LYS A 86 -23.14 13.67 -4.78
C LYS A 86 -22.66 12.83 -5.98
N THR A 87 -21.75 13.35 -6.79
CA THR A 87 -21.25 12.62 -7.97
C THR A 87 -20.30 11.51 -7.58
N TYR A 88 -19.51 11.67 -6.52
CA TYR A 88 -18.66 10.61 -5.98
C TYR A 88 -19.50 9.44 -5.46
N TYR A 89 -20.55 9.71 -4.67
CA TYR A 89 -21.49 8.66 -4.26
C TYR A 89 -22.06 7.90 -5.47
N LYS A 90 -22.45 8.63 -6.53
CA LYS A 90 -22.93 8.00 -7.77
C LYS A 90 -21.85 7.16 -8.44
N PHE A 91 -20.62 7.66 -8.55
CA PHE A 91 -19.49 6.92 -9.10
C PHE A 91 -19.27 5.60 -8.36
N VAL A 92 -19.27 5.63 -7.03
CA VAL A 92 -19.16 4.43 -6.20
C VAL A 92 -20.34 3.47 -6.42
N TYR A 93 -21.57 4.01 -6.42
CA TYR A 93 -22.79 3.23 -6.64
C TYR A 93 -22.75 2.49 -7.98
N GLU A 94 -22.32 3.15 -9.06
CA GLU A 94 -22.21 2.51 -10.38
C GLU A 94 -21.10 1.44 -10.40
N ASN A 95 -20.00 1.58 -9.64
CA ASN A 95 -19.01 0.51 -9.50
C ASN A 95 -19.61 -0.74 -8.86
N VAL A 96 -20.37 -0.58 -7.77
CA VAL A 96 -21.10 -1.71 -7.14
C VAL A 96 -22.09 -2.33 -8.13
N ARG A 97 -22.85 -1.50 -8.85
CA ARG A 97 -23.82 -1.97 -9.84
C ARG A 97 -23.18 -2.71 -11.01
N ASN A 98 -22.01 -2.30 -11.47
CA ASN A 98 -21.29 -2.98 -12.54
C ASN A 98 -20.85 -4.38 -12.14
N MET A 99 -20.50 -4.59 -10.88
CA MET A 99 -20.20 -5.94 -10.34
C MET A 99 -21.49 -6.71 -10.03
N ASN A 100 -22.49 -6.05 -9.47
CA ASN A 100 -23.77 -6.61 -9.06
C ASN A 100 -24.94 -5.88 -9.72
N HIS A 101 -25.24 -6.25 -10.98
CA HIS A 101 -26.22 -5.57 -11.82
C HIS A 101 -27.63 -5.50 -11.22
N LYS A 102 -27.98 -6.50 -10.40
CA LYS A 102 -29.29 -6.61 -9.75
C LYS A 102 -29.36 -5.88 -8.42
N MET A 103 -28.22 -5.44 -7.86
CA MET A 103 -28.12 -4.79 -6.54
C MET A 103 -28.80 -5.61 -5.43
N ILE A 104 -28.64 -6.94 -5.48
CA ILE A 104 -29.20 -7.88 -4.49
C ILE A 104 -28.13 -8.35 -3.51
N ASN A 105 -28.55 -8.88 -2.36
CA ASN A 105 -27.64 -9.35 -1.30
C ASN A 105 -26.64 -8.28 -0.83
N LEU A 106 -27.07 -7.02 -0.84
CA LEU A 106 -26.24 -5.92 -0.38
C LEU A 106 -25.97 -6.04 1.11
N PHE A 107 -24.72 -5.82 1.48
CA PHE A 107 -24.26 -5.79 2.84
C PHE A 107 -25.00 -4.72 3.64
N ASN A 108 -25.59 -5.19 4.73
CA ASN A 108 -26.21 -4.33 5.72
C ASN A 108 -25.98 -4.96 7.09
N GLU A 109 -25.55 -4.16 8.05
CA GLU A 109 -25.37 -4.61 9.43
C GLU A 109 -26.56 -4.19 10.27
N THR A 110 -27.12 -5.15 11.00
CA THR A 110 -28.11 -4.85 12.04
C THR A 110 -27.44 -4.29 13.28
N SER A 111 -28.21 -3.58 14.12
CA SER A 111 -27.72 -3.08 15.39
C SER A 111 -27.27 -4.21 16.32
N GLU A 112 -27.91 -5.39 16.28
CA GLU A 112 -27.46 -6.53 17.11
C GLU A 112 -26.11 -7.09 16.65
N GLN A 113 -25.87 -7.14 15.33
CA GLN A 113 -24.58 -7.58 14.79
C GLN A 113 -23.45 -6.64 15.22
N LYS A 114 -23.69 -5.32 15.17
CA LYS A 114 -22.72 -4.32 15.65
C LYS A 114 -22.41 -4.48 17.13
N GLN A 115 -23.44 -4.58 17.97
CA GLN A 115 -23.26 -4.78 19.41
C GLN A 115 -22.49 -6.07 19.71
N LYS A 116 -22.78 -7.15 18.96
CA LYS A 116 -22.06 -8.41 19.10
C LYS A 116 -20.57 -8.23 18.79
N TRP A 117 -20.23 -7.50 17.72
CA TRP A 117 -18.83 -7.27 17.33
C TRP A 117 -18.10 -6.38 18.31
N GLU A 118 -18.75 -5.34 18.82
CA GLU A 118 -18.22 -4.48 19.88
C GLU A 118 -17.94 -5.26 21.17
N ASN A 119 -18.87 -6.12 21.60
CA ASN A 119 -18.69 -6.96 22.80
C ASN A 119 -17.52 -7.94 22.67
N HIS A 120 -17.17 -8.33 21.45
CA HIS A 120 -16.05 -9.21 21.15
C HIS A 120 -14.78 -8.45 20.73
N ASN A 121 -14.77 -7.10 20.78
CA ASN A 121 -13.68 -6.25 20.31
C ASN A 121 -13.21 -6.60 18.88
N VAL A 122 -14.16 -6.95 18.00
CA VAL A 122 -13.87 -7.31 16.61
C VAL A 122 -13.76 -6.03 15.79
N ALA A 123 -12.53 -5.66 15.44
CA ALA A 123 -12.28 -4.66 14.41
C ALA A 123 -12.34 -5.33 13.03
N TRP A 124 -13.17 -4.79 12.15
CA TRP A 124 -13.21 -5.21 10.75
C TRP A 124 -12.17 -4.43 9.97
N SER A 125 -11.10 -5.10 9.53
CA SER A 125 -10.31 -4.66 8.38
C SER A 125 -10.63 -5.57 7.21
N THR A 126 -11.06 -5.01 6.08
CA THR A 126 -11.11 -5.81 4.86
C THR A 126 -9.68 -5.92 4.34
N ASN A 127 -9.12 -7.13 4.39
CA ASN A 127 -7.89 -7.39 3.65
C ASN A 127 -8.27 -7.57 2.17
N ALA A 128 -8.34 -6.45 1.45
CA ALA A 128 -8.56 -6.46 0.02
C ALA A 128 -7.26 -6.84 -0.68
N ASN A 129 -7.21 -8.08 -1.17
CA ASN A 129 -6.07 -8.58 -1.91
C ASN A 129 -6.39 -8.50 -3.41
N PRO A 130 -5.55 -7.84 -4.23
CA PRO A 130 -5.66 -8.01 -5.67
C PRO A 130 -5.39 -9.48 -6.01
N TYR A 131 -6.10 -10.02 -7.00
CA TYR A 131 -5.92 -11.38 -7.48
C TYR A 131 -5.90 -11.43 -9.00
N LYS A 132 -5.43 -12.54 -9.56
CA LYS A 132 -5.62 -12.90 -10.98
C LYS A 132 -6.01 -14.36 -11.10
N VAL A 133 -6.70 -14.72 -12.17
CA VAL A 133 -7.13 -16.10 -12.41
C VAL A 133 -5.99 -16.89 -13.05
N ALA A 134 -5.60 -18.01 -12.42
CA ALA A 134 -4.51 -18.89 -12.88
C ALA A 134 -4.95 -19.83 -14.01
N GLY A 135 -6.25 -20.16 -14.07
CA GLY A 135 -6.84 -21.01 -15.09
C GLY A 135 -8.36 -20.94 -15.10
N GLU A 136 -8.98 -21.22 -16.25
CA GLU A 136 -10.43 -21.13 -16.43
C GLU A 136 -11.22 -22.25 -15.72
N VAL A 137 -10.54 -23.36 -15.41
CA VAL A 137 -11.13 -24.52 -14.74
C VAL A 137 -10.86 -24.43 -13.24
N GLY A 138 -11.91 -24.36 -12.43
CA GLY A 138 -11.82 -24.39 -10.96
C GLY A 138 -11.79 -23.03 -10.26
N TYR A 139 -11.68 -21.92 -11.00
CA TYR A 139 -11.54 -20.57 -10.43
C TYR A 139 -10.35 -20.47 -9.46
N ASP A 140 -9.24 -21.09 -9.84
CA ASP A 140 -7.99 -21.01 -9.09
C ASP A 140 -7.43 -19.59 -9.22
N VAL A 141 -7.29 -18.91 -8.09
CA VAL A 141 -6.80 -17.53 -8.02
C VAL A 141 -5.38 -17.47 -7.48
N ILE A 142 -4.59 -16.56 -8.02
CA ILE A 142 -3.28 -16.18 -7.50
C ILE A 142 -3.48 -14.87 -6.76
N ASP A 143 -3.31 -14.89 -5.45
CA ASP A 143 -3.36 -13.72 -4.60
C ASP A 143 -2.16 -12.79 -4.87
N GLY A 144 -2.30 -11.55 -4.45
CA GLY A 144 -1.26 -10.56 -4.56
C GLY A 144 -1.37 -9.47 -3.50
N SER A 145 -0.47 -8.51 -3.61
CA SER A 145 -0.50 -7.25 -2.84
C SER A 145 -0.11 -6.10 -3.74
N SER A 146 -0.51 -4.89 -3.40
CA SER A 146 -0.23 -3.72 -4.23
C SER A 146 0.47 -2.62 -3.44
N THR A 147 1.20 -1.79 -4.18
CA THR A 147 1.77 -0.56 -3.65
C THR A 147 1.64 0.57 -4.66
N GLN A 148 1.59 1.81 -4.18
CA GLN A 148 1.46 2.98 -5.04
C GLN A 148 2.84 3.43 -5.56
N VAL A 149 2.90 3.78 -6.84
CA VAL A 149 4.05 4.36 -7.54
C VAL A 149 3.59 5.50 -8.44
N LEU A 150 4.52 6.37 -8.86
CA LEU A 150 4.24 7.39 -9.87
C LEU A 150 4.78 6.91 -11.22
N TYR A 151 3.92 6.87 -12.23
CA TYR A 151 4.27 6.61 -13.62
C TYR A 151 4.49 7.93 -14.35
N HIS A 152 5.63 8.07 -15.02
CA HIS A 152 5.94 9.27 -15.79
C HIS A 152 5.26 9.21 -17.16
N SER A 153 4.37 10.18 -17.46
CA SER A 153 3.71 10.31 -18.75
C SER A 153 3.87 11.73 -19.29
N GLU A 154 4.73 11.92 -20.30
CA GLU A 154 5.09 13.18 -20.98
C GLU A 154 5.38 14.38 -20.04
N ASN A 155 4.35 14.99 -19.45
CA ASN A 155 4.41 16.16 -18.58
C ASN A 155 3.74 15.97 -17.20
N GLU A 156 3.23 14.76 -16.91
CA GLU A 156 2.45 14.46 -15.72
C GLU A 156 2.97 13.19 -15.04
N MET A 157 2.78 13.13 -13.72
CA MET A 157 3.06 11.96 -12.90
C MET A 157 1.74 11.30 -12.52
N ILE A 158 1.46 10.14 -13.12
CA ILE A 158 0.22 9.40 -12.88
C ILE A 158 0.41 8.49 -11.69
N LEU A 159 -0.44 8.63 -10.67
CA LEU A 159 -0.47 7.72 -9.54
C LEU A 159 -1.12 6.40 -9.97
N THR A 160 -0.38 5.31 -9.83
CA THR A 160 -0.83 3.97 -10.23
C THR A 160 -0.43 2.93 -9.20
N ALA A 161 -1.20 1.85 -9.11
CA ALA A 161 -0.78 0.69 -8.34
C ALA A 161 0.18 -0.18 -9.16
N LEU A 162 1.18 -0.71 -8.45
CA LEU A 162 2.00 -1.84 -8.87
C LEU A 162 1.55 -3.04 -8.03
N VAL A 163 0.94 -4.01 -8.67
CA VAL A 163 0.46 -5.26 -8.07
C VAL A 163 1.55 -6.32 -8.18
N ILE A 164 1.75 -7.10 -7.12
CA ILE A 164 2.73 -8.17 -7.03
C ILE A 164 1.97 -9.44 -6.69
N TYR A 165 2.09 -10.46 -7.52
CA TYR A 165 1.39 -11.73 -7.38
C TYR A 165 2.26 -12.82 -6.75
N GLU A 166 1.64 -13.84 -6.14
CA GLU A 166 2.37 -14.97 -5.53
C GLU A 166 3.28 -15.74 -6.52
N ASP A 167 2.98 -15.69 -7.82
CA ASP A 167 3.81 -16.28 -8.87
C ASP A 167 5.04 -15.44 -9.24
N GLY A 168 5.28 -14.32 -8.54
CA GLY A 168 6.44 -13.46 -8.74
C GLY A 168 6.30 -12.46 -9.89
N THR A 169 5.12 -12.39 -10.53
CA THR A 169 4.85 -11.41 -11.57
C THR A 169 4.40 -10.07 -10.99
N PHE A 170 4.75 -8.99 -11.68
CA PHE A 170 4.40 -7.61 -11.32
C PHE A 170 3.45 -7.06 -12.37
N PHE A 171 2.29 -6.55 -11.97
CA PHE A 171 1.33 -5.95 -12.89
C PHE A 171 1.22 -4.45 -12.62
N LEU A 172 1.43 -3.64 -13.66
CA LEU A 172 1.32 -2.20 -13.60
C LEU A 172 -0.06 -1.78 -14.12
N GLU A 173 -0.89 -1.21 -13.25
CA GLU A 173 -2.28 -0.87 -13.60
C GLU A 173 -2.37 0.16 -14.74
N GLU A 174 -1.52 1.18 -14.73
CA GLU A 174 -1.52 2.26 -15.73
C GLU A 174 -1.37 1.74 -17.17
N THR A 175 -0.36 0.89 -17.40
CA THR A 175 -0.06 0.34 -18.73
C THR A 175 -0.77 -0.98 -19.01
N LYS A 176 -1.45 -1.56 -18.00
CA LYS A 176 -2.10 -2.88 -18.03
C LYS A 176 -1.15 -3.98 -18.52
N SER A 177 0.09 -3.94 -18.07
CA SER A 177 1.14 -4.87 -18.50
C SER A 177 1.79 -5.59 -17.32
N THR A 178 2.22 -6.81 -17.61
CA THR A 178 2.94 -7.67 -16.66
C THR A 178 4.45 -7.57 -16.90
N HIS A 179 5.21 -7.53 -15.82
CA HIS A 179 6.64 -7.33 -15.78
C HIS A 179 7.30 -8.29 -14.77
N SER A 180 8.59 -8.52 -14.97
CA SER A 180 9.50 -9.13 -14.01
C SER A 180 10.08 -8.09 -13.04
N LEU A 181 10.65 -8.55 -11.92
CA LEU A 181 11.31 -7.65 -10.96
C LEU A 181 12.44 -6.83 -11.60
N ASP A 182 13.24 -7.46 -12.49
CA ASP A 182 14.35 -6.80 -13.19
C ASP A 182 13.85 -5.69 -14.14
N GLU A 183 12.68 -5.87 -14.76
CA GLU A 183 12.05 -4.84 -15.57
C GLU A 183 11.55 -3.69 -14.71
N ILE A 184 10.94 -3.97 -13.56
CA ILE A 184 10.56 -2.94 -12.59
C ILE A 184 11.78 -2.15 -12.11
N GLU A 185 12.90 -2.82 -11.82
CA GLU A 185 14.16 -2.15 -11.46
C GLU A 185 14.66 -1.21 -12.56
N LYS A 186 14.61 -1.67 -13.82
CA LYS A 186 14.97 -0.87 -14.99
C LYS A 186 14.04 0.34 -15.13
N MET A 187 12.73 0.19 -14.90
CA MET A 187 11.76 1.29 -14.97
C MET A 187 12.02 2.36 -13.90
N PHE A 188 12.42 1.98 -12.68
CA PHE A 188 12.87 2.95 -11.68
C PHE A 188 14.19 3.62 -12.06
N SER A 189 15.12 2.85 -12.62
CA SER A 189 16.45 3.35 -13.02
C SER A 189 16.38 4.30 -14.21
N SER A 190 15.45 4.08 -15.15
CA SER A 190 15.21 4.93 -16.32
C SER A 190 14.30 6.12 -16.05
N GLY A 191 13.65 6.17 -14.88
CA GLY A 191 12.72 7.24 -14.49
C GLY A 191 11.29 7.07 -15.04
N VAL A 192 10.96 5.94 -15.66
CA VAL A 192 9.58 5.60 -16.06
C VAL A 192 8.69 5.43 -14.83
N LEU A 193 9.22 4.79 -13.79
CA LEU A 193 8.61 4.74 -12.47
C LEU A 193 9.39 5.61 -11.49
N ALA A 194 8.67 6.32 -10.64
CA ALA A 194 9.24 7.20 -9.63
C ALA A 194 8.47 7.11 -8.31
N SER A 195 9.11 7.58 -7.26
CA SER A 195 8.49 7.84 -5.95
C SER A 195 8.92 9.17 -5.36
N LYS A 196 9.89 9.82 -6.02
CA LYS A 196 10.42 11.13 -5.70
C LYS A 196 10.46 11.95 -6.98
N VAL A 197 9.94 13.16 -6.93
CA VAL A 197 9.87 14.09 -8.07
C VAL A 197 10.32 15.45 -7.58
N SER A 198 11.24 16.07 -8.29
CA SER A 198 11.84 17.35 -7.90
C SER A 198 10.94 18.52 -8.28
N GLY A 199 10.81 19.51 -7.39
CA GLY A 199 10.08 20.74 -7.66
C GLY A 199 8.57 20.56 -7.66
N ILE A 200 7.87 21.56 -8.22
CA ILE A 200 6.42 21.51 -8.42
C ILE A 200 6.13 20.66 -9.66
N PHE A 201 5.18 19.74 -9.55
CA PHE A 201 4.79 18.87 -10.66
C PHE A 201 3.28 18.61 -10.68
N THR A 202 2.79 18.16 -11.83
CA THR A 202 1.39 17.74 -12.01
C THR A 202 1.26 16.27 -11.65
N MET A 203 0.45 15.96 -10.64
CA MET A 203 0.07 14.60 -10.24
C MET A 203 -1.35 14.30 -10.71
N VAL A 204 -1.52 13.20 -11.43
CA VAL A 204 -2.84 12.70 -11.82
C VAL A 204 -3.21 11.54 -10.89
N ILE A 205 -4.36 11.64 -10.24
CA ILE A 205 -4.99 10.54 -9.51
C ILE A 205 -6.18 10.09 -10.38
N PRO A 206 -6.05 8.96 -11.11
CA PRO A 206 -7.09 8.49 -12.03
C PRO A 206 -8.46 8.44 -11.36
N ASN A 207 -9.51 8.85 -12.04
CA ASN A 207 -10.90 8.90 -11.53
C ASN A 207 -11.13 9.78 -10.29
N LEU A 208 -10.18 10.63 -9.87
CA LEU A 208 -10.35 11.51 -8.71
C LEU A 208 -9.94 12.96 -9.01
N ALA A 209 -8.70 13.20 -9.45
CA ALA A 209 -8.18 14.56 -9.55
C ALA A 209 -6.94 14.70 -10.44
N THR A 210 -6.73 15.91 -10.94
CA THR A 210 -5.43 16.40 -11.43
C THR A 210 -4.96 17.48 -10.46
N LEU A 211 -3.77 17.32 -9.87
CA LEU A 211 -3.23 18.20 -8.83
C LEU A 211 -1.90 18.79 -9.28
N THR A 212 -1.68 20.08 -8.99
CA THR A 212 -0.34 20.69 -9.00
C THR A 212 0.19 20.69 -7.58
N VAL A 213 1.28 19.97 -7.33
CA VAL A 213 1.77 19.71 -5.96
C VAL A 213 3.25 19.99 -5.81
N LEU A 214 3.65 20.27 -4.57
CA LEU A 214 5.03 20.26 -4.10
C LEU A 214 5.16 19.21 -3.00
N ALA A 215 6.21 18.41 -3.05
CA ALA A 215 6.47 17.41 -2.03
C ALA A 215 7.05 18.05 -0.76
N ASP A 216 6.38 17.85 0.38
CA ASP A 216 6.92 18.18 1.70
C ASP A 216 7.89 17.07 2.16
N TYR A 217 7.53 15.83 1.86
CA TYR A 217 8.31 14.63 2.12
C TYR A 217 8.05 13.59 1.03
N GLN A 218 9.10 12.87 0.63
CA GLN A 218 9.02 11.80 -0.37
C GLN A 218 9.98 10.65 -0.05
N THR A 219 9.52 9.43 -0.30
CA THR A 219 10.37 8.24 -0.33
C THR A 219 11.23 8.24 -1.59
N SER A 220 12.55 8.03 -1.46
CA SER A 220 13.42 7.92 -2.64
C SER A 220 13.08 6.70 -3.47
N SER A 221 13.25 6.77 -4.79
CA SER A 221 12.97 5.64 -5.69
C SER A 221 13.78 4.39 -5.35
N TYR A 222 15.01 4.56 -4.88
CA TYR A 222 15.81 3.47 -4.36
C TYR A 222 15.21 2.81 -3.10
N SER A 223 14.73 3.61 -2.13
CA SER A 223 14.07 3.06 -0.93
C SER A 223 12.75 2.39 -1.29
N LYS A 224 11.97 3.00 -2.18
CA LYS A 224 10.71 2.45 -2.66
C LYS A 224 10.91 1.11 -3.36
N PHE A 225 11.94 1.00 -4.18
CA PHE A 225 12.26 -0.27 -4.85
C PHE A 225 12.65 -1.36 -3.83
N LYS A 226 13.37 -1.04 -2.75
CA LYS A 226 13.63 -2.00 -1.66
C LYS A 226 12.35 -2.48 -0.98
N GLU A 227 11.42 -1.57 -0.73
CA GLU A 227 10.09 -1.93 -0.18
C GLU A 227 9.33 -2.86 -1.11
N ILE A 228 9.40 -2.61 -2.43
CA ILE A 228 8.79 -3.48 -3.45
C ILE A 228 9.44 -4.86 -3.45
N LYS A 229 10.78 -4.95 -3.35
CA LYS A 229 11.49 -6.23 -3.27
C LYS A 229 11.10 -7.03 -2.02
N ASP A 230 10.99 -6.37 -0.87
CA ASP A 230 10.58 -7.05 0.36
C ASP A 230 9.11 -7.48 0.33
N LEU A 231 8.24 -6.65 -0.25
CA LEU A 231 6.84 -7.02 -0.46
C LEU A 231 6.74 -8.24 -1.39
N ALA A 232 7.51 -8.26 -2.48
CA ALA A 232 7.58 -9.41 -3.37
C ALA A 232 8.09 -10.66 -2.67
N ALA A 233 9.13 -10.55 -1.84
CA ALA A 233 9.65 -11.69 -1.08
C ALA A 233 8.58 -12.25 -0.13
N LYS A 234 7.87 -11.38 0.59
CA LYS A 234 6.78 -11.76 1.49
C LYS A 234 5.64 -12.48 0.75
N ILE A 235 5.21 -11.95 -0.39
CA ILE A 235 4.10 -12.50 -1.18
C ILE A 235 4.47 -13.83 -1.85
N THR A 236 5.69 -13.94 -2.38
CA THR A 236 6.23 -15.18 -2.97
C THR A 236 6.69 -16.20 -1.92
N LYS A 237 6.53 -15.90 -0.62
CA LYS A 237 6.97 -16.75 0.51
C LYS A 237 8.47 -17.10 0.45
N THR A 238 9.28 -16.17 -0.04
CA THR A 238 10.74 -16.24 -0.04
C THR A 238 11.31 -15.37 1.09
N LYS A 239 12.61 -15.50 1.37
CA LYS A 239 13.24 -14.76 2.47
C LYS A 239 13.24 -13.25 2.21
N THR A 240 12.71 -12.50 3.16
CA THR A 240 12.72 -11.03 3.20
C THR A 240 14.12 -10.49 3.53
N SER A 241 14.37 -9.20 3.25
CA SER A 241 15.64 -8.57 3.63
C SER A 241 15.91 -8.63 5.13
N LEU A 242 14.87 -8.54 5.98
CA LEU A 242 14.97 -8.65 7.44
C LEU A 242 15.47 -10.04 7.85
N GLU A 243 14.94 -11.11 7.26
CA GLU A 243 15.36 -12.49 7.54
C GLU A 243 16.79 -12.73 7.07
N ILE A 244 17.13 -12.29 5.86
CA ILE A 244 18.49 -12.40 5.31
C ILE A 244 19.50 -11.62 6.19
N CYS A 245 19.12 -10.44 6.67
CA CYS A 245 19.96 -9.63 7.54
C CYS A 245 20.17 -10.28 8.92
N ARG A 246 19.12 -10.86 9.51
CA ARG A 246 19.23 -11.61 10.77
C ARG A 246 20.11 -12.83 10.62
N GLU A 247 19.95 -13.60 9.54
CA GLU A 247 20.83 -14.75 9.24
C GLU A 247 22.29 -14.32 9.06
N SER A 248 22.54 -13.23 8.33
CA SER A 248 23.88 -12.67 8.16
C SER A 248 24.49 -12.20 9.49
N TYR A 249 23.66 -11.68 10.38
CA TYR A 249 24.07 -11.26 11.73
C TYR A 249 24.44 -12.47 12.59
N TYR A 250 23.63 -13.53 12.62
CA TYR A 250 23.97 -14.78 13.30
C TYR A 250 25.24 -15.41 12.72
N HIS A 251 25.42 -15.36 11.40
CA HIS A 251 26.63 -15.87 10.75
C HIS A 251 27.88 -15.06 11.16
N TYR A 252 27.78 -13.74 11.27
CA TYR A 252 28.87 -12.92 11.81
C TYR A 252 29.19 -13.27 13.27
N LEU A 253 28.17 -13.44 14.14
CA LEU A 253 28.39 -13.79 15.54
C LEU A 253 29.06 -15.16 15.73
N THR A 254 28.75 -16.12 14.87
CA THR A 254 29.33 -17.46 14.91
C THR A 254 30.73 -17.52 14.28
N HIS A 255 30.96 -16.74 13.22
CA HIS A 255 32.23 -16.70 12.49
C HIS A 255 32.67 -15.25 12.23
N PRO A 256 33.17 -14.53 13.26
CA PRO A 256 33.57 -13.13 13.10
C PRO A 256 34.77 -12.99 12.16
N SER A 257 34.58 -12.26 11.06
CA SER A 257 35.63 -11.96 10.08
C SER A 257 35.25 -10.73 9.27
N GLU A 258 36.20 -10.14 8.56
CA GLU A 258 35.92 -9.04 7.63
C GLU A 258 34.96 -9.44 6.50
N ILE A 259 35.01 -10.69 6.05
CA ILE A 259 34.13 -11.23 5.00
C ILE A 259 32.69 -11.33 5.49
N THR A 260 32.50 -11.82 6.72
CA THR A 260 31.17 -11.96 7.33
C THR A 260 30.60 -10.61 7.75
N ARG A 261 31.47 -9.67 8.16
CA ARG A 261 31.10 -8.27 8.45
C ARG A 261 30.60 -7.55 7.20
N GLU A 262 31.32 -7.71 6.08
CA GLU A 262 30.93 -7.11 4.81
C GLU A 262 29.65 -7.72 4.24
N SER A 263 29.46 -9.03 4.40
CA SER A 263 28.20 -9.71 4.05
C SER A 263 27.03 -9.16 4.89
N LEU A 264 27.22 -8.99 6.19
CA LEU A 264 26.25 -8.37 7.08
C LEU A 264 25.96 -6.92 6.68
N ARG A 265 26.97 -6.12 6.32
CA ARG A 265 26.79 -4.74 5.84
C ARG A 265 25.87 -4.69 4.63
N LYS A 266 26.13 -5.54 3.62
CA LYS A 266 25.31 -5.62 2.40
C LYS A 266 23.87 -6.00 2.73
N ALA A 267 23.66 -7.00 3.59
CA ALA A 267 22.33 -7.42 4.01
C ALA A 267 21.59 -6.32 4.78
N TYR A 268 22.25 -5.66 5.73
CA TYR A 268 21.71 -4.54 6.50
C TYR A 268 21.34 -3.34 5.60
N GLU A 269 22.21 -3.01 4.66
CA GLU A 269 21.95 -1.91 3.73
C GLU A 269 20.76 -2.22 2.81
N ALA A 270 20.55 -3.49 2.43
CA ALA A 270 19.41 -3.92 1.63
C ALA A 270 18.05 -3.75 2.33
N VAL A 271 18.01 -3.78 3.66
CA VAL A 271 16.78 -3.54 4.45
C VAL A 271 16.28 -2.10 4.26
N PRO A 272 14.99 -1.88 3.93
CA PRO A 272 14.39 -0.54 3.89
C PRO A 272 14.64 0.23 5.19
N LYS A 273 15.07 1.49 5.08
CA LYS A 273 15.58 2.27 6.23
C LYS A 273 14.61 2.29 7.42
N HIS A 274 13.32 2.48 7.15
CA HIS A 274 12.28 2.55 8.18
C HIS A 274 11.97 1.19 8.82
N GLN A 275 12.41 0.07 8.22
CA GLN A 275 12.23 -1.28 8.77
C GLN A 275 13.43 -1.77 9.60
N ARG A 276 14.60 -1.10 9.49
CA ARG A 276 15.81 -1.51 10.21
C ARG A 276 15.61 -1.53 11.73
N ILE A 277 14.73 -0.67 12.25
CA ILE A 277 14.37 -0.65 13.67
C ILE A 277 13.82 -2.00 14.18
N TYR A 278 13.31 -2.86 13.29
CA TYR A 278 12.77 -4.18 13.63
C TYR A 278 13.83 -5.30 13.59
N LEU A 279 15.11 -5.00 13.32
CA LEU A 279 16.17 -6.00 13.25
C LEU A 279 16.54 -6.59 14.61
N GLY A 280 16.37 -5.82 15.69
CA GLY A 280 16.52 -6.26 17.09
C GLY A 280 15.24 -6.12 17.90
N ASP A 281 15.36 -6.10 19.22
CA ASP A 281 14.25 -5.91 20.15
C ASP A 281 13.87 -4.42 20.31
N MET A 282 12.86 -4.13 21.14
CA MET A 282 12.36 -2.77 21.32
C MET A 282 13.42 -1.79 21.86
N ASP A 283 14.38 -2.27 22.63
CA ASP A 283 15.39 -1.45 23.29
C ASP A 283 16.62 -1.26 22.40
N SER A 284 17.12 -2.35 21.81
CA SER A 284 18.35 -2.37 21.03
C SER A 284 18.14 -1.97 19.57
N LYS A 285 16.96 -2.22 18.99
CA LYS A 285 16.66 -1.94 17.57
C LYS A 285 17.78 -2.46 16.65
N ASP A 286 18.41 -1.61 15.85
CA ASP A 286 19.55 -1.96 15.00
C ASP A 286 20.91 -1.48 15.53
N THR A 287 21.00 -1.07 16.79
CA THR A 287 22.24 -0.50 17.36
C THR A 287 23.41 -1.46 17.28
N ASP A 288 23.22 -2.75 17.57
CA ASP A 288 24.30 -3.73 17.52
C ASP A 288 24.75 -4.02 16.08
N TYR A 289 23.83 -3.97 15.12
CA TYR A 289 24.15 -4.07 13.70
C TYR A 289 25.03 -2.89 13.27
N ILE A 290 24.65 -1.67 13.64
CA ILE A 290 25.42 -0.45 13.34
C ILE A 290 26.82 -0.53 13.97
N ARG A 291 26.91 -0.96 15.23
CA ARG A 291 28.17 -1.13 15.95
C ARG A 291 29.09 -2.09 15.20
N ILE A 292 28.62 -3.29 14.86
CA ILE A 292 29.42 -4.30 14.15
C ILE A 292 29.88 -3.79 12.78
N ILE A 293 28.99 -3.14 12.03
CA ILE A 293 29.25 -2.75 10.64
C ILE A 293 30.16 -1.53 10.57
N TYR A 294 29.83 -0.47 11.30
CA TYR A 294 30.43 0.86 11.12
C TYR A 294 31.40 1.24 12.25
N ASN A 295 31.23 0.68 13.45
CA ASN A 295 32.06 0.98 14.63
C ASN A 295 32.69 -0.30 15.23
N PRO A 296 33.44 -1.12 14.46
CA PRO A 296 33.88 -2.44 14.90
C PRO A 296 34.82 -2.42 16.11
N ASN A 297 35.40 -1.27 16.43
CA ASN A 297 36.26 -1.07 17.59
C ASN A 297 35.49 -0.87 18.91
N ASP A 298 34.20 -0.51 18.83
CA ASP A 298 33.34 -0.38 20.01
C ASP A 298 32.92 -1.77 20.48
N LYS A 299 33.46 -2.18 21.63
CA LYS A 299 33.08 -3.44 22.28
C LYS A 299 31.76 -3.27 22.99
N ARG A 300 30.95 -4.33 22.96
CA ARG A 300 29.70 -4.40 23.73
C ARG A 300 30.07 -4.39 25.22
N GLU A 301 29.56 -3.42 25.98
CA GLU A 301 29.55 -3.55 27.44
C GLU A 301 28.65 -4.73 27.78
N VAL A 302 29.19 -5.68 28.55
CA VAL A 302 28.53 -6.94 28.93
C VAL A 302 28.12 -6.86 30.38
#